data_AF-A0AA40E374-F1
#
_entry.id   AF-A0AA40E374-F1
#
_cell.length_a   1.000
_cell.length_b   1.000
_cell.length_c   1.000
_cell.angle_alpha   90.00
_cell.angle_beta   90.00
_cell.angle_gamma   90.00
#
_symmetry.space_group_name_H-M   'P 1'
#
loop_
_entity.id
_entity.type
_entity.pdbx_description
1 polymer ?
#
loop_
_entity_poly.entity_id
_entity_poly.type
_entity_poly.pdbx_seq_one_letter_code
_entity_poly.pdbx_strand_id
1 'polypeptide(L)'
;MLRRPPVRPLRSCTIPLRIPRRRFVSASTTTQHHPAPPSTTTQHTSTLQTTPSVRHQPDMGDLNNTEAARAHLQPVTDPAYQFRSFAIRPGDDDPAVRQKYRPFLLDDIIANSDWVAKLELATVAHMVDTELLVQGQDSLRVLVLYGSLRDRSYSKLVAYEAARMLSRLGSDVRVYDPLGLPVKDDRQHDHAKVRELSRWSDGRVWVSPEQHGNLTAVFKNQIDWIPLSTAAVRPTQGRTLAIAQVSGGSQSFNAVNSLRILGRWMRMFAIPNQSSIHKAWTCFTDADDPVDGGSRFKPSSNRDRLVDCMEEFAKYTYNEAKL
;
A
#
# COMPACT_ATOMS: atom_id res chain seq x y z
N MET A 1 -53.00 -30.70 7.00
CA MET A 1 -52.18 -31.56 6.13
C MET A 1 -52.21 -31.00 4.71
N LEU A 2 -51.19 -30.24 4.31
CA LEU A 2 -51.11 -29.61 2.98
C LEU A 2 -50.01 -30.30 2.16
N ARG A 3 -50.40 -30.89 1.02
CA ARG A 3 -49.57 -31.70 0.12
C ARG A 3 -48.61 -30.82 -0.70
N ARG A 4 -47.34 -31.23 -0.79
CA ARG A 4 -46.32 -30.64 -1.69
C ARG A 4 -46.60 -31.04 -3.16
N PRO A 5 -46.27 -30.19 -4.16
CA PRO A 5 -46.39 -30.54 -5.57
C PRO A 5 -45.21 -31.42 -6.05
N PRO A 6 -45.34 -32.16 -7.16
CA PRO A 6 -44.34 -33.13 -7.61
C PRO A 6 -43.15 -32.47 -8.32
N VAL A 7 -41.95 -33.05 -8.11
CA VAL A 7 -40.69 -32.68 -8.75
C VAL A 7 -40.65 -33.24 -10.18
N ARG A 8 -40.38 -32.39 -11.17
CA ARG A 8 -40.11 -32.80 -12.56
C ARG A 8 -38.64 -33.25 -12.73
N PRO A 9 -38.34 -34.32 -13.48
CA PRO A 9 -36.97 -34.72 -13.75
C PRO A 9 -36.27 -33.80 -14.76
N LEU A 10 -35.00 -33.48 -14.49
CA LEU A 10 -34.11 -32.72 -15.36
C LEU A 10 -33.83 -33.51 -16.65
N ARG A 11 -34.12 -32.91 -17.81
CA ARG A 11 -33.69 -33.44 -19.11
C ARG A 11 -32.19 -33.20 -19.28
N SER A 12 -31.44 -34.26 -19.56
CA SER A 12 -30.02 -34.19 -19.95
C SER A 12 -29.90 -33.46 -21.30
N CYS A 13 -29.30 -32.27 -21.27
CA CYS A 13 -28.96 -31.51 -22.47
C CYS A 13 -27.54 -31.88 -22.88
N THR A 14 -27.40 -32.80 -23.84
CA THR A 14 -26.11 -33.18 -24.41
C THR A 14 -25.73 -32.19 -25.50
N ILE A 15 -24.79 -31.28 -25.21
CA ILE A 15 -24.23 -30.35 -26.18
C ILE A 15 -23.05 -31.04 -26.90
N PRO A 16 -23.03 -31.17 -28.24
CA PRO A 16 -21.88 -31.73 -28.94
C PRO A 16 -20.76 -30.68 -29.04
N LEU A 17 -19.63 -30.94 -28.35
CA LEU A 17 -18.38 -30.22 -28.54
C LEU A 17 -17.77 -30.56 -29.91
N ARG A 18 -17.89 -29.64 -30.88
CA ARG A 18 -17.12 -29.68 -32.13
C ARG A 18 -15.76 -29.01 -31.90
N ILE A 19 -14.72 -29.83 -31.73
CA ILE A 19 -13.32 -29.39 -31.70
C ILE A 19 -12.81 -29.29 -33.15
N PRO A 20 -12.36 -28.12 -33.65
CA PRO A 20 -11.74 -28.04 -34.97
C PRO A 20 -10.34 -28.65 -34.94
N ARG A 21 -10.13 -29.74 -35.70
CA ARG A 21 -8.80 -30.34 -35.94
C ARG A 21 -7.92 -29.37 -36.73
N ARG A 22 -6.91 -28.78 -36.10
CA ARG A 22 -5.79 -28.15 -36.82
C ARG A 22 -4.93 -29.25 -37.43
N ARG A 23 -4.72 -29.19 -38.75
CA ARG A 23 -3.75 -30.04 -39.47
C ARG A 23 -2.34 -29.71 -38.98
N PHE A 24 -1.64 -30.70 -38.46
CA PHE A 24 -0.18 -30.68 -38.29
C PHE A 24 0.45 -30.76 -39.68
N VAL A 25 1.26 -29.77 -40.04
CA VAL A 25 2.18 -29.84 -41.17
C VAL A 25 3.53 -30.24 -40.61
N SER A 26 4.03 -31.41 -41.02
CA SER A 26 5.37 -31.89 -40.70
C SER A 26 6.41 -31.11 -41.50
N ALA A 27 7.22 -30.30 -40.83
CA ALA A 27 8.43 -29.74 -41.43
C ALA A 27 9.60 -30.69 -41.14
N SER A 28 10.06 -31.36 -42.20
CA SER A 28 11.26 -32.20 -42.22
C SER A 28 12.53 -31.37 -42.01
N THR A 29 13.41 -31.85 -41.13
CA THR A 29 14.74 -31.31 -40.85
C THR A 29 15.67 -31.58 -42.03
N THR A 30 16.22 -30.53 -42.63
CA THR A 30 17.38 -30.62 -43.54
C THR A 30 18.49 -29.71 -43.02
N THR A 31 19.56 -30.32 -42.54
CA THR A 31 20.80 -29.68 -42.10
C THR A 31 21.55 -29.18 -43.33
N GLN A 32 21.77 -27.86 -43.46
CA GLN A 32 22.76 -27.30 -44.38
C GLN A 32 23.77 -26.49 -43.58
N HIS A 33 25.03 -26.96 -43.63
CA HIS A 33 26.20 -26.28 -43.10
C HIS A 33 26.56 -25.09 -43.99
N HIS A 34 26.70 -23.90 -43.39
CA HIS A 34 27.39 -22.76 -43.99
C HIS A 34 28.63 -22.38 -43.15
N PRO A 35 29.77 -22.09 -43.79
CA PRO A 35 31.04 -21.84 -43.11
C PRO A 35 31.15 -20.43 -42.52
N ALA A 36 31.91 -20.30 -41.42
CA ALA A 36 32.19 -19.04 -40.74
C ALA A 36 33.18 -18.14 -41.53
N PRO A 37 33.02 -16.81 -41.52
CA PRO A 37 33.97 -15.90 -42.13
C PRO A 37 35.20 -15.63 -41.22
N PRO A 38 36.37 -15.33 -41.80
CA PRO A 38 37.63 -15.24 -41.08
C PRO A 38 37.79 -13.92 -40.30
N SER A 39 38.51 -14.02 -39.19
CA SER A 39 38.98 -12.90 -38.37
C SER A 39 40.17 -12.18 -39.02
N THR A 40 39.99 -10.93 -39.40
CA THR A 40 41.06 -10.03 -39.84
C THR A 40 41.31 -8.94 -38.80
N THR A 41 42.47 -9.03 -38.15
CA THR A 41 43.07 -7.97 -37.35
C THR A 41 43.50 -6.84 -38.29
N THR A 42 43.06 -5.61 -38.02
CA THR A 42 43.66 -4.43 -38.66
C THR A 42 43.81 -3.33 -37.60
N GLN A 43 45.06 -3.06 -37.24
CA GLN A 43 45.46 -1.88 -36.48
C GLN A 43 45.29 -0.65 -37.38
N HIS A 44 44.57 0.37 -36.91
CA HIS A 44 44.66 1.70 -37.51
C HIS A 44 44.66 2.80 -36.44
N THR A 45 45.56 3.73 -36.70
CA THR A 45 46.14 4.78 -35.87
C THR A 45 45.13 5.86 -35.50
N SER A 46 45.20 6.34 -34.25
CA SER A 46 44.44 7.49 -33.76
C SER A 46 45.01 8.79 -34.33
N THR A 47 44.24 9.46 -35.19
CA THR A 47 44.40 10.89 -35.50
C THR A 47 43.16 11.64 -35.01
N LEU A 48 43.34 12.44 -33.95
CA LEU A 48 42.36 13.39 -33.44
C LEU A 48 42.12 14.50 -34.49
N GLN A 49 40.90 14.59 -35.01
CA GLN A 49 40.39 15.81 -35.64
C GLN A 49 39.00 16.12 -35.09
N THR A 50 38.93 17.19 -34.32
CA THR A 50 37.72 17.82 -33.80
C THR A 50 37.01 18.63 -34.89
N THR A 51 35.76 18.31 -35.17
CA THR A 51 34.80 19.23 -35.81
C THR A 51 33.43 19.07 -35.13
N PRO A 52 32.74 20.17 -34.73
CA PRO A 52 31.43 20.06 -34.10
C PRO A 52 30.37 19.88 -35.19
N SER A 53 29.67 18.74 -35.17
CA SER A 53 28.45 18.57 -35.96
C SER A 53 27.25 18.57 -35.01
N VAL A 54 26.45 19.64 -35.07
CA VAL A 54 25.11 19.67 -34.50
C VAL A 54 24.26 18.73 -35.35
N ARG A 55 24.09 17.49 -34.90
CA ARG A 55 23.08 16.58 -35.46
C ARG A 55 21.76 16.84 -34.76
N HIS A 56 20.84 17.49 -35.45
CA HIS A 56 19.41 17.36 -35.16
C HIS A 56 19.05 15.88 -35.37
N GLN A 57 18.90 15.12 -34.29
CA GLN A 57 18.21 13.84 -34.36
C GLN A 57 16.71 14.13 -34.53
N PRO A 58 16.03 13.48 -35.49
CA PRO A 58 14.58 13.50 -35.52
C PRO A 58 14.07 12.78 -34.27
N ASP A 59 13.17 13.46 -33.57
CA ASP A 59 12.54 13.06 -32.32
C ASP A 59 11.95 11.64 -32.42
N MET A 60 12.72 10.66 -31.95
CA MET A 60 12.23 9.32 -31.67
C MET A 60 11.51 9.43 -30.34
N GLY A 61 10.22 9.75 -30.42
CA GLY A 61 9.34 10.10 -29.31
C GLY A 61 9.81 9.58 -27.96
N ASP A 62 10.30 10.51 -27.13
CA ASP A 62 10.66 10.23 -25.75
C ASP A 62 9.43 9.64 -25.04
N LEU A 63 9.52 8.36 -24.64
CA LEU A 63 8.50 7.69 -23.82
C LEU A 63 8.19 8.49 -22.56
N ASN A 64 9.16 9.29 -22.10
CA ASN A 64 8.98 10.29 -21.07
C ASN A 64 8.68 11.60 -21.78
N ASN A 65 7.41 11.87 -22.05
CA ASN A 65 6.94 13.14 -22.63
C ASN A 65 7.31 14.33 -21.72
N THR A 66 8.57 14.74 -21.75
CA THR A 66 9.18 15.78 -20.93
C THR A 66 8.69 17.16 -21.33
N GLU A 67 8.23 17.31 -22.59
CA GLU A 67 7.55 18.51 -23.08
C GLU A 67 6.15 18.71 -22.46
N ALA A 68 5.50 17.65 -21.97
CA ALA A 68 4.25 17.75 -21.21
C ALA A 68 4.44 17.91 -19.69
N ALA A 69 5.68 17.98 -19.21
CA ALA A 69 5.94 18.19 -17.79
C ALA A 69 5.47 19.59 -17.36
N ARG A 70 4.47 19.65 -16.46
CA ARG A 70 4.04 20.91 -15.86
C ARG A 70 5.16 21.48 -15.00
N ALA A 71 5.32 22.81 -15.02
CA ALA A 71 6.24 23.49 -14.13
C ALA A 71 5.97 23.10 -12.67
N HIS A 72 7.00 22.58 -12.00
CA HIS A 72 6.90 22.17 -10.61
C HIS A 72 6.94 23.41 -9.71
N LEU A 73 5.77 23.87 -9.26
CA LEU A 73 5.69 24.87 -8.20
C LEU A 73 6.12 24.21 -6.90
N GLN A 74 7.25 24.67 -6.33
CA GLN A 74 7.64 24.30 -4.97
C GLN A 74 6.57 24.87 -4.01
N PRO A 75 5.87 24.02 -3.23
CA PRO A 75 4.89 24.53 -2.28
C PRO A 75 5.61 25.40 -1.25
N VAL A 76 5.05 26.60 -1.00
CA VAL A 76 5.54 27.47 0.08
C VAL A 76 5.21 26.79 1.40
N THR A 77 6.23 26.47 2.19
CA THR A 77 6.06 25.91 3.53
C THR A 77 5.92 27.05 4.53
N ASP A 78 4.90 26.98 5.39
CA ASP A 78 4.73 27.93 6.48
C ASP A 78 5.56 27.47 7.70
N PRO A 79 6.57 28.25 8.14
CA PRO A 79 7.40 27.91 9.29
C PRO A 79 6.60 27.62 10.58
N ALA A 80 5.39 28.18 10.73
CA ALA A 80 4.55 27.97 11.91
C ALA A 80 4.05 26.53 12.07
N TYR A 81 4.00 25.75 10.97
CA TYR A 81 3.57 24.36 10.96
C TYR A 81 4.73 23.37 10.91
N GLN A 82 5.96 23.88 10.88
CA GLN A 82 7.14 23.05 10.88
C GLN A 82 7.23 22.27 12.20
N PHE A 83 7.37 20.95 12.08
CA PHE A 83 7.50 20.03 13.21
C PHE A 83 6.29 19.93 14.17
N ARG A 84 5.20 20.65 13.93
CA ARG A 84 3.99 20.63 14.77
C ARG A 84 3.34 19.23 14.78
N SER A 85 2.90 18.79 15.95
CA SER A 85 2.16 17.54 16.14
C SER A 85 0.72 17.84 16.54
N PHE A 86 -0.22 17.11 15.94
CA PHE A 86 -1.65 17.14 16.22
C PHE A 86 -2.12 15.82 16.87
N ALA A 87 -1.20 14.98 17.34
CA ALA A 87 -1.53 13.70 17.94
C ALA A 87 -2.43 13.85 19.18
N ILE A 88 -3.39 12.94 19.31
CA ILE A 88 -4.30 12.87 20.46
C ILE A 88 -3.47 12.61 21.72
N ARG A 89 -3.56 13.56 22.66
CA ARG A 89 -2.83 13.50 23.93
C ARG A 89 -3.41 12.42 24.83
N PRO A 90 -2.62 11.81 25.73
CA PRO A 90 -3.11 10.80 26.66
C PRO A 90 -4.34 11.22 27.48
N GLY A 91 -4.44 12.51 27.85
CA GLY A 91 -5.56 13.05 28.63
C GLY A 91 -6.86 13.23 27.84
N ASP A 92 -6.77 13.32 26.51
CA ASP A 92 -7.92 13.50 25.60
C ASP A 92 -8.32 12.18 24.93
N ASP A 93 -7.65 11.08 25.28
CA ASP A 93 -7.77 9.76 24.66
C ASP A 93 -8.56 8.79 25.55
N ASP A 94 -9.41 7.96 24.94
CA ASP A 94 -10.08 6.88 25.68
C ASP A 94 -9.03 5.82 26.08
N PRO A 95 -8.84 5.53 27.39
CA PRO A 95 -7.79 4.62 27.83
C PRO A 95 -7.92 3.19 27.28
N ALA A 96 -9.15 2.70 27.09
CA ALA A 96 -9.40 1.36 26.56
C ALA A 96 -9.12 1.31 25.06
N VAL A 97 -9.47 2.35 24.31
CA VAL A 97 -9.13 2.48 22.88
C VAL A 97 -7.61 2.59 22.72
N ARG A 98 -6.96 3.44 23.51
CA ARG A 98 -5.50 3.65 23.48
C ARG A 98 -4.74 2.36 23.72
N GLN A 99 -5.07 1.64 24.80
CA GLN A 99 -4.42 0.38 25.15
C GLN A 99 -4.62 -0.69 24.06
N LYS A 100 -5.83 -0.79 23.52
CA LYS A 100 -6.18 -1.88 22.60
C LYS A 100 -5.71 -1.65 21.16
N TYR A 101 -5.80 -0.43 20.66
CA TYR A 101 -5.63 -0.13 19.24
C TYR A 101 -4.44 0.77 18.92
N ARG A 102 -3.75 1.31 19.94
CA ARG A 102 -2.59 2.19 19.75
C ARG A 102 -1.27 1.66 20.35
N PRO A 103 -0.92 0.38 20.14
CA PRO A 103 0.35 -0.19 20.60
C PRO A 103 1.58 0.37 19.86
N PHE A 104 1.37 1.24 18.86
CA PHE A 104 2.44 1.92 18.12
C PHE A 104 2.93 3.18 18.83
N LEU A 105 2.16 3.72 19.79
CA LEU A 105 2.54 4.92 20.52
C LEU A 105 3.79 4.64 21.36
N LEU A 106 4.68 5.62 21.36
CA LEU A 106 5.93 5.59 22.10
C LEU A 106 5.79 6.39 23.39
N ASP A 107 6.76 6.25 24.27
CA ASP A 107 6.92 7.18 25.39
C ASP A 107 7.05 8.62 24.88
N ASP A 108 6.48 9.59 25.60
CA ASP A 108 6.41 10.98 25.18
C ASP A 108 7.81 11.59 24.93
N ILE A 109 8.84 11.16 25.68
CA ILE A 109 10.23 11.64 25.49
C ILE A 109 10.73 11.24 24.10
N ILE A 110 10.47 9.99 23.71
CA ILE A 110 10.86 9.46 22.41
C ILE A 110 9.98 10.05 21.32
N ALA A 111 8.66 10.05 21.50
CA ALA A 111 7.71 10.54 20.52
C ALA A 111 7.94 12.01 20.12
N ASN A 112 8.48 12.83 21.02
CA ASN A 112 8.80 14.23 20.76
C ASN A 112 10.15 14.46 20.08
N SER A 113 11.03 13.45 20.02
CA SER A 113 12.40 13.59 19.53
C SER A 113 12.79 12.61 18.42
N ASP A 114 11.94 11.63 18.12
CA ASP A 114 12.22 10.61 17.13
C ASP A 114 12.25 11.15 15.69
N TRP A 115 12.62 10.27 14.74
CA TRP A 115 12.66 10.65 13.33
C TRP A 115 11.28 11.06 12.77
N VAL A 116 10.16 10.56 13.31
CA VAL A 116 8.81 10.92 12.86
C VAL A 116 8.50 12.35 13.28
N ALA A 117 8.86 12.78 14.50
CA ALA A 117 8.74 14.16 14.97
C ALA A 117 9.53 15.14 14.09
N LYS A 118 10.65 14.68 13.52
CA LYS A 118 11.56 15.45 12.66
C LYS A 118 11.16 15.48 11.18
N LEU A 119 10.06 14.84 10.76
CA LEU A 119 9.63 14.93 9.35
C LEU A 119 9.08 16.33 9.04
N GLU A 120 9.50 16.88 7.92
CA GLU A 120 8.89 18.05 7.29
C GLU A 120 7.59 17.60 6.62
N LEU A 121 6.45 17.98 7.21
CA LEU A 121 5.11 17.71 6.70
C LEU A 121 4.26 18.99 6.79
N ALA A 122 4.89 20.17 6.67
CA ALA A 122 4.25 21.45 7.01
C ALA A 122 3.00 21.72 6.16
N THR A 123 3.02 21.36 4.87
CA THR A 123 1.86 21.54 3.98
C THR A 123 0.65 20.74 4.47
N VAL A 124 0.83 19.48 4.87
CA VAL A 124 -0.27 18.66 5.38
C VAL A 124 -0.69 19.11 6.77
N ALA A 125 0.27 19.44 7.63
CA ALA A 125 -0.01 20.00 8.96
C ALA A 125 -0.90 21.27 8.88
N HIS A 126 -0.61 22.17 7.94
CA HIS A 126 -1.45 23.35 7.68
C HIS A 126 -2.86 22.99 7.18
N MET A 127 -2.98 22.01 6.28
CA MET A 127 -4.30 21.51 5.84
C MET A 127 -5.10 20.94 7.02
N VAL A 128 -4.47 20.12 7.84
CA VAL A 128 -5.11 19.51 9.02
C VAL A 128 -5.57 20.58 10.00
N ASP A 129 -4.73 21.56 10.31
CA ASP A 129 -5.10 22.66 11.21
C ASP A 129 -6.31 23.44 10.67
N THR A 130 -6.34 23.69 9.35
CA THR A 130 -7.49 24.33 8.70
C THR A 130 -8.76 23.49 8.84
N GLU A 131 -8.72 22.19 8.59
CA GLU A 131 -9.91 21.33 8.69
C GLU A 131 -10.38 21.15 10.14
N LEU A 132 -9.45 20.91 11.09
CA LEU A 132 -9.78 20.66 12.49
C LEU A 132 -10.21 21.93 13.23
N LEU A 133 -9.43 23.01 13.12
CA LEU A 133 -9.65 24.22 13.93
C LEU A 133 -10.58 25.22 13.25
N VAL A 134 -10.49 25.39 11.93
CA VAL A 134 -11.26 26.43 11.23
C VAL A 134 -12.64 25.90 10.82
N GLN A 135 -12.73 24.64 10.38
CA GLN A 135 -14.00 24.05 9.93
C GLN A 135 -14.69 23.19 10.99
N GLY A 136 -14.01 22.88 12.11
CA GLY A 136 -14.57 22.11 13.22
C GLY A 136 -14.90 20.66 12.85
N GLN A 137 -14.18 20.06 11.89
CA GLN A 137 -14.37 18.66 11.53
C GLN A 137 -13.76 17.70 12.56
N ASP A 138 -14.36 16.50 12.66
CA ASP A 138 -13.81 15.40 13.43
C ASP A 138 -12.44 14.96 12.89
N SER A 139 -11.57 14.49 13.79
CA SER A 139 -10.30 13.86 13.40
C SER A 139 -10.50 12.71 12.41
N LEU A 140 -9.61 12.61 11.41
CA LEU A 140 -9.66 11.57 10.42
C LEU A 140 -9.51 10.18 11.05
N ARG A 141 -10.48 9.28 10.83
CA ARG A 141 -10.47 7.93 11.43
C ARG A 141 -9.75 6.96 10.51
N VAL A 142 -8.59 6.45 10.91
CA VAL A 142 -7.76 5.57 10.08
C VAL A 142 -7.67 4.17 10.69
N LEU A 143 -8.09 3.17 9.93
CA LEU A 143 -7.86 1.76 10.29
C LEU A 143 -6.61 1.22 9.60
N VAL A 144 -5.67 0.71 10.39
CA VAL A 144 -4.44 0.09 9.89
C VAL A 144 -4.52 -1.43 10.07
N LEU A 145 -4.29 -2.17 8.99
CA LEU A 145 -4.24 -3.64 8.97
C LEU A 145 -2.84 -4.12 8.58
N TYR A 146 -2.35 -5.18 9.23
CA TYR A 146 -1.08 -5.82 8.88
C TYR A 146 -1.22 -7.33 8.65
N GLY A 147 -0.30 -7.90 7.87
CA GLY A 147 -0.42 -9.26 7.31
C GLY A 147 0.45 -10.35 7.93
N SER A 148 1.00 -10.19 9.13
CA SER A 148 1.83 -11.25 9.73
C SER A 148 1.72 -11.31 11.25
N LEU A 149 1.59 -12.53 11.76
CA LEU A 149 1.52 -12.90 13.18
C LEU A 149 2.90 -13.30 13.77
N ARG A 150 3.98 -13.18 12.99
CA ARG A 150 5.34 -13.45 13.51
C ARG A 150 5.67 -12.49 14.65
N ASP A 151 6.44 -12.95 15.63
CA ASP A 151 6.92 -12.14 16.74
C ASP A 151 7.63 -10.87 16.25
N ARG A 152 8.57 -11.04 15.31
CA ARG A 152 9.21 -9.93 14.58
C ARG A 152 8.59 -9.78 13.18
N SER A 153 7.43 -9.13 13.11
CA SER A 153 6.70 -8.89 11.86
C SER A 153 7.04 -7.53 11.25
N TYR A 154 7.80 -7.51 10.14
CA TYR A 154 8.12 -6.27 9.44
C TYR A 154 6.90 -5.54 8.87
N SER A 155 5.85 -6.26 8.48
CA SER A 155 4.58 -5.62 8.07
C SER A 155 3.90 -4.89 9.24
N LYS A 156 4.00 -5.43 10.46
CA LYS A 156 3.50 -4.78 11.68
C LYS A 156 4.35 -3.55 12.03
N LEU A 157 5.67 -3.64 11.89
CA LEU A 157 6.56 -2.49 12.10
C LEU A 157 6.30 -1.35 11.10
N VAL A 158 6.15 -1.66 9.81
CA VAL A 158 5.77 -0.68 8.78
C VAL A 158 4.39 -0.08 9.08
N ALA A 159 3.41 -0.91 9.48
CA ALA A 159 2.09 -0.44 9.89
C ALA A 159 2.15 0.52 11.09
N TYR A 160 3.03 0.27 12.06
CA TYR A 160 3.23 1.15 13.21
C TYR A 160 3.88 2.48 12.83
N GLU A 161 4.86 2.48 11.94
CA GLU A 161 5.47 3.73 11.47
C GLU A 161 4.48 4.57 10.65
N ALA A 162 3.69 3.94 9.78
CA ALA A 162 2.58 4.59 9.11
C ALA A 162 1.57 5.19 10.11
N ALA A 163 1.21 4.42 11.14
CA ALA A 163 0.30 4.88 12.19
C ALA A 163 0.85 6.07 12.99
N ARG A 164 2.15 6.10 13.29
CA ARG A 164 2.81 7.23 13.96
C ARG A 164 2.77 8.49 13.12
N MET A 165 3.06 8.39 11.82
CA MET A 165 3.00 9.52 10.89
C MET A 165 1.59 10.12 10.83
N LEU A 166 0.57 9.28 10.65
CA LEU A 166 -0.82 9.74 10.57
C LEU A 166 -1.35 10.25 11.91
N SER A 167 -0.95 9.63 13.02
CA SER A 167 -1.28 10.11 14.36
C SER A 167 -0.66 11.48 14.62
N ARG A 168 0.59 11.72 14.20
CA ARG A 168 1.23 13.04 14.27
C ARG A 168 0.48 14.08 13.46
N LEU A 169 -0.12 13.69 12.33
CA LEU A 169 -1.00 14.53 11.51
C LEU A 169 -2.45 14.60 12.03
N GLY A 170 -2.70 14.24 13.29
CA GLY A 170 -4.00 14.44 13.95
C GLY A 170 -5.09 13.44 13.59
N SER A 171 -4.76 12.34 12.91
CA SER A 171 -5.72 11.26 12.67
C SER A 171 -5.97 10.43 13.94
N ASP A 172 -7.21 10.03 14.22
CA ASP A 172 -7.51 8.92 15.14
C ASP A 172 -7.13 7.63 14.42
N VAL A 173 -5.97 7.08 14.76
CA VAL A 173 -5.45 5.85 14.16
C VAL A 173 -5.71 4.66 15.07
N ARG A 174 -6.25 3.59 14.50
CA ARG A 174 -6.45 2.30 15.19
C ARG A 174 -5.80 1.18 14.38
N VAL A 175 -4.85 0.48 15.00
CA VAL A 175 -4.23 -0.71 14.41
C VAL A 175 -4.99 -1.95 14.90
N TYR A 176 -5.45 -2.77 13.96
CA TYR A 176 -6.12 -4.03 14.31
C TYR A 176 -5.09 -5.13 14.52
N ASP A 177 -5.17 -5.84 15.65
CA ASP A 177 -4.42 -7.08 15.88
C ASP A 177 -5.22 -8.29 15.37
N PRO A 178 -4.74 -9.01 14.33
CA PRO A 178 -5.43 -10.17 13.80
C PRO A 178 -5.21 -11.45 14.60
N LEU A 179 -4.47 -11.41 15.73
CA LEU A 179 -4.29 -12.57 16.59
C LEU A 179 -5.65 -13.10 17.09
N GLY A 180 -5.87 -14.40 16.91
CA GLY A 180 -7.13 -15.07 17.30
C GLY A 180 -8.31 -14.81 16.36
N LEU A 181 -8.13 -14.14 15.22
CA LEU A 181 -9.16 -14.01 14.20
C LEU A 181 -9.40 -15.38 13.52
N PRO A 182 -10.59 -16.00 13.63
CA PRO A 182 -10.88 -17.27 12.96
C PRO A 182 -10.77 -17.14 11.45
N VAL A 183 -10.47 -18.26 10.78
CA VAL A 183 -10.58 -18.33 9.31
C VAL A 183 -12.04 -18.15 8.94
N LYS A 184 -12.32 -17.22 8.02
CA LYS A 184 -13.69 -17.02 7.55
C LYS A 184 -14.18 -18.28 6.83
N ASP A 185 -15.32 -18.77 7.28
CA ASP A 185 -16.07 -19.84 6.63
C ASP A 185 -17.51 -19.38 6.33
N ASP A 186 -18.31 -20.27 5.72
CA ASP A 186 -19.72 -20.00 5.41
C ASP A 186 -20.65 -20.23 6.61
N ARG A 187 -20.14 -20.59 7.78
CA ARG A 187 -20.94 -20.92 8.97
C ARG A 187 -20.94 -19.80 10.01
N GLN A 188 -19.87 -19.02 10.07
CA GLN A 188 -19.69 -17.92 10.99
C GLN A 188 -19.79 -16.60 10.23
N HIS A 189 -20.95 -15.95 10.31
CA HIS A 189 -21.17 -14.65 9.65
C HIS A 189 -20.90 -13.46 10.58
N ASP A 190 -20.78 -13.69 11.89
CA ASP A 190 -20.74 -12.65 12.90
C ASP A 190 -19.50 -12.76 13.80
N HIS A 191 -18.36 -12.28 13.30
CA HIS A 191 -17.23 -11.92 14.14
C HIS A 191 -17.07 -10.39 14.16
N ALA A 192 -17.43 -9.76 15.28
CA ALA A 192 -17.66 -8.31 15.36
C ALA A 192 -16.40 -7.44 15.13
N LYS A 193 -15.22 -7.93 15.54
CA LYS A 193 -14.05 -7.06 15.78
C LYS A 193 -13.54 -6.30 14.54
N VAL A 194 -13.45 -6.96 13.38
CA VAL A 194 -12.97 -6.29 12.14
C VAL A 194 -14.07 -5.41 11.54
N ARG A 195 -15.34 -5.83 11.65
CA ARG A 195 -16.48 -5.14 11.04
C ARG A 195 -16.76 -3.79 11.68
N GLU A 196 -16.62 -3.70 13.00
CA GLU A 196 -16.83 -2.45 13.74
C GLU A 196 -15.77 -1.41 13.43
N LEU A 197 -14.49 -1.79 13.49
CA LEU A 197 -13.38 -0.91 13.10
C LEU A 197 -13.46 -0.54 11.62
N SER A 198 -13.85 -1.51 10.78
CA SER A 198 -14.11 -1.23 9.39
C SER A 198 -15.19 -0.16 9.31
N ARG A 199 -16.38 -0.32 9.88
CA ARG A 199 -17.45 0.70 9.82
C ARG A 199 -17.01 2.08 10.35
N TRP A 200 -16.18 2.13 11.39
CA TRP A 200 -15.71 3.36 12.03
C TRP A 200 -14.75 4.21 11.19
N SER A 201 -13.92 3.60 10.33
CA SER A 201 -12.80 4.31 9.66
C SER A 201 -13.20 5.15 8.45
N ASP A 202 -12.64 6.33 8.23
CA ASP A 202 -12.82 7.11 6.99
C ASP A 202 -11.82 6.67 5.90
N GLY A 203 -10.62 6.25 6.32
CA GLY A 203 -9.58 5.73 5.44
C GLY A 203 -8.88 4.50 6.03
N ARG A 204 -8.06 3.82 5.21
CA ARG A 204 -7.30 2.65 5.64
C ARG A 204 -5.87 2.61 5.14
N VAL A 205 -5.01 1.97 5.93
CA VAL A 205 -3.67 1.57 5.52
C VAL A 205 -3.56 0.06 5.56
N TRP A 206 -3.21 -0.56 4.43
CA TRP A 206 -3.07 -2.01 4.29
C TRP A 206 -1.61 -2.39 4.08
N VAL A 207 -1.06 -3.17 5.01
CA VAL A 207 0.34 -3.61 4.95
C VAL A 207 0.43 -5.13 4.93
N SER A 208 0.68 -5.73 3.76
CA SER A 208 0.89 -7.18 3.66
C SER A 208 2.34 -7.52 3.40
N PRO A 209 2.93 -8.53 4.07
CA PRO A 209 4.10 -9.19 3.54
C PRO A 209 3.80 -9.82 2.18
N GLU A 210 4.86 -10.06 1.42
CA GLU A 210 4.84 -10.97 0.30
C GLU A 210 5.28 -12.36 0.74
N GLN A 211 4.40 -13.34 0.60
CA GLN A 211 4.68 -14.74 0.89
C GLN A 211 4.35 -15.58 -0.34
N HIS A 212 5.33 -16.37 -0.81
CA HIS A 212 5.23 -17.11 -2.07
C HIS A 212 4.77 -16.24 -3.25
N GLY A 213 5.25 -14.99 -3.30
CA GLY A 213 4.93 -14.06 -4.38
C GLY A 213 3.52 -13.47 -4.35
N ASN A 214 2.78 -13.57 -3.23
CA ASN A 214 1.43 -13.02 -3.10
C ASN A 214 1.18 -12.41 -1.71
N LEU A 215 0.04 -11.74 -1.54
CA LEU A 215 -0.42 -11.27 -0.23
C LEU A 215 -0.68 -12.46 0.72
N THR A 216 -0.53 -12.22 2.01
CA THR A 216 -0.61 -13.29 3.02
C THR A 216 -2.04 -13.74 3.29
N ALA A 217 -2.21 -15.00 3.68
CA ALA A 217 -3.50 -15.52 4.14
C ALA A 217 -4.03 -14.76 5.38
N VAL A 218 -3.13 -14.37 6.30
CA VAL A 218 -3.46 -13.55 7.48
C VAL A 218 -4.09 -12.23 7.06
N PHE A 219 -3.54 -11.57 6.03
CA PHE A 219 -4.10 -10.33 5.52
C PHE A 219 -5.43 -10.57 4.82
N LYS A 220 -5.48 -11.56 3.91
CA LYS A 220 -6.69 -11.86 3.14
C LYS A 220 -7.87 -12.20 4.03
N ASN A 221 -7.65 -12.99 5.08
CA ASN A 221 -8.67 -13.39 6.03
C ASN A 221 -9.32 -12.16 6.71
N GLN A 222 -8.54 -11.14 7.09
CA GLN A 222 -9.08 -9.89 7.64
C GLN A 222 -10.04 -9.20 6.67
N ILE A 223 -9.67 -9.08 5.39
CA ILE A 223 -10.53 -8.45 4.39
C ILE A 223 -11.78 -9.29 4.13
N ASP A 224 -11.65 -10.61 4.14
CA ASP A 224 -12.79 -11.51 3.96
C ASP A 224 -13.84 -11.29 5.05
N TRP A 225 -13.45 -10.99 6.29
CA TRP A 225 -14.39 -10.65 7.36
C TRP A 225 -15.14 -9.33 7.16
N ILE A 226 -14.75 -8.49 6.20
CA ILE A 226 -15.40 -7.22 5.91
C ILE A 226 -16.44 -7.42 4.80
N PRO A 227 -17.75 -7.33 5.09
CA PRO A 227 -18.77 -7.44 4.06
C PRO A 227 -18.84 -6.14 3.23
N LEU A 228 -19.20 -6.25 1.95
CA LEU A 228 -19.49 -5.08 1.11
C LEU A 228 -20.72 -4.30 1.58
N SER A 229 -21.68 -4.96 2.22
CA SER A 229 -22.89 -4.36 2.78
C SER A 229 -23.30 -5.09 4.05
N THR A 230 -23.65 -4.34 5.10
CA THR A 230 -24.41 -4.84 6.26
C THR A 230 -25.68 -4.00 6.35
N ALA A 231 -26.81 -4.57 5.95
CA ALA A 231 -28.05 -3.82 5.70
C ALA A 231 -27.78 -2.61 4.79
N ALA A 232 -28.09 -1.39 5.24
CA ALA A 232 -27.86 -0.15 4.49
C ALA A 232 -26.42 0.39 4.55
N VAL A 233 -25.58 -0.13 5.45
CA VAL A 233 -24.23 0.39 5.68
C VAL A 233 -23.24 -0.29 4.73
N ARG A 234 -22.40 0.52 4.06
CA ARG A 234 -21.26 0.06 3.24
C ARG A 234 -19.95 0.38 3.96
N PRO A 235 -19.33 -0.59 4.66
CA PRO A 235 -18.17 -0.30 5.50
C PRO A 235 -16.94 0.15 4.74
N THR A 236 -16.86 -0.03 3.42
CA THR A 236 -15.63 0.26 2.66
C THR A 236 -15.83 1.20 1.49
N GLN A 237 -17.05 1.39 1.04
CA GLN A 237 -17.33 2.13 -0.18
C GLN A 237 -16.98 3.62 -0.03
N GLY A 238 -16.24 4.16 -1.00
CA GLY A 238 -15.85 5.57 -1.06
C GLY A 238 -14.74 5.96 -0.08
N ARG A 239 -14.13 4.99 0.62
CA ARG A 239 -13.09 5.26 1.62
C ARG A 239 -11.71 5.23 0.99
N THR A 240 -10.82 6.12 1.43
CA THR A 240 -9.45 6.16 0.94
C THR A 240 -8.64 4.95 1.41
N LEU A 241 -7.69 4.52 0.59
CA LEU A 241 -6.83 3.37 0.84
C LEU A 241 -5.39 3.67 0.45
N ALA A 242 -4.48 3.58 1.42
CA ALA A 242 -3.06 3.45 1.18
C ALA A 242 -2.63 1.98 1.29
N ILE A 243 -1.73 1.55 0.41
CA ILE A 243 -1.22 0.17 0.38
C ILE A 243 0.29 0.14 0.48
N ALA A 244 0.79 -0.80 1.27
CA ALA A 244 2.21 -1.07 1.40
C ALA A 244 2.47 -2.59 1.43
N GLN A 245 3.67 -2.99 1.02
CA GLN A 245 4.15 -4.35 1.23
C GLN A 245 5.55 -4.40 1.83
N VAL A 246 5.87 -5.54 2.42
CA VAL A 246 7.24 -5.90 2.81
C VAL A 246 7.66 -7.21 2.15
N SER A 247 8.92 -7.29 1.74
CA SER A 247 9.54 -8.50 1.19
C SER A 247 10.85 -8.80 1.94
N GLY A 248 11.14 -10.08 2.13
CA GLY A 248 12.45 -10.53 2.63
C GLY A 248 13.55 -10.52 1.58
N GLY A 249 13.18 -10.54 0.29
CA GLY A 249 14.08 -10.61 -0.85
C GLY A 249 14.20 -9.30 -1.64
N SER A 250 14.53 -9.43 -2.91
CA SER A 250 14.53 -8.31 -3.87
C SER A 250 13.17 -7.64 -3.99
N GLN A 251 13.17 -6.44 -4.56
CA GLN A 251 11.95 -5.67 -4.73
C GLN A 251 10.95 -6.42 -5.63
N SER A 252 9.69 -6.36 -5.20
CA SER A 252 8.54 -6.96 -5.85
C SER A 252 7.34 -6.04 -5.64
N PHE A 253 6.29 -6.21 -6.44
CA PHE A 253 5.05 -5.44 -6.32
C PHE A 253 3.81 -6.34 -6.30
N ASN A 254 3.98 -7.66 -6.16
CA ASN A 254 2.88 -8.60 -6.32
C ASN A 254 1.81 -8.42 -5.23
N ALA A 255 2.23 -8.23 -3.98
CA ALA A 255 1.29 -8.03 -2.88
C ALA A 255 0.56 -6.69 -3.02
N VAL A 256 1.24 -5.56 -3.29
CA VAL A 256 0.56 -4.27 -3.49
C VAL A 256 -0.35 -4.26 -4.72
N ASN A 257 0.03 -4.93 -5.82
CA ASN A 257 -0.86 -5.05 -6.98
C ASN A 257 -2.15 -5.80 -6.64
N SER A 258 -2.02 -6.89 -5.87
CA SER A 258 -3.19 -7.64 -5.40
C SER A 258 -4.04 -6.85 -4.41
N LEU A 259 -3.41 -6.10 -3.49
CA LEU A 259 -4.10 -5.20 -2.56
C LEU A 259 -4.85 -4.08 -3.30
N ARG A 260 -4.28 -3.54 -4.39
CA ARG A 260 -4.95 -2.52 -5.21
C ARG A 260 -6.20 -3.06 -5.89
N ILE A 261 -6.12 -4.25 -6.48
CA ILE A 261 -7.27 -4.94 -7.08
C ILE A 261 -8.33 -5.25 -6.01
N LEU A 262 -7.88 -5.68 -4.83
CA LEU A 262 -8.77 -5.94 -3.69
C LEU A 262 -9.45 -4.66 -3.20
N GLY A 263 -8.73 -3.54 -3.09
CA GLY A 263 -9.28 -2.24 -2.72
C GLY A 263 -10.37 -1.76 -3.67
N ARG A 264 -10.14 -1.95 -4.99
CA ARG A 264 -11.17 -1.70 -6.01
C ARG A 264 -12.41 -2.58 -5.81
N TRP A 265 -12.25 -3.86 -5.47
CA TRP A 265 -13.40 -4.72 -5.09
C TRP A 265 -14.12 -4.29 -3.84
N MET A 266 -13.38 -3.76 -2.87
CA MET A 266 -13.95 -3.12 -1.69
C MET A 266 -14.52 -1.71 -1.97
N ARG A 267 -14.52 -1.26 -3.23
CA ARG A 267 -14.99 0.07 -3.68
C ARG A 267 -14.30 1.23 -2.95
N MET A 268 -13.04 1.03 -2.60
CA MET A 268 -12.19 2.04 -1.96
C MET A 268 -11.46 2.87 -3.00
N PHE A 269 -11.15 4.11 -2.66
CA PHE A 269 -10.27 4.97 -3.44
C PHE A 269 -8.81 4.68 -3.06
N ALA A 270 -8.17 3.77 -3.81
CA ALA A 270 -6.76 3.46 -3.59
C ALA A 270 -5.89 4.56 -4.17
N ILE A 271 -5.15 5.27 -3.31
CA ILE A 271 -4.28 6.38 -3.74
C ILE A 271 -3.24 5.89 -4.78
N PRO A 272 -2.79 6.76 -5.70
CA PRO A 272 -1.81 6.39 -6.70
C PRO A 272 -0.51 5.84 -6.10
N ASN A 273 0.02 6.50 -5.07
CA ASN A 273 1.28 6.13 -4.47
C ASN A 273 1.17 4.83 -3.65
N GLN A 274 2.27 4.08 -3.58
CA GLN A 274 2.34 2.82 -2.86
C GLN A 274 3.77 2.53 -2.41
N SER A 275 3.92 1.84 -1.27
CA SER A 275 5.22 1.49 -0.72
C SER A 275 5.53 0.00 -0.87
N SER A 276 6.72 -0.32 -1.38
CA SER A 276 7.23 -1.69 -1.42
C SER A 276 8.62 -1.75 -0.80
N ILE A 277 8.69 -2.21 0.45
CA ILE A 277 9.91 -2.32 1.23
C ILE A 277 10.55 -3.68 0.94
N HIS A 278 11.64 -3.66 0.17
CA HIS A 278 12.46 -4.83 -0.12
C HIS A 278 13.53 -5.04 0.96
N LYS A 279 14.00 -6.28 1.11
CA LYS A 279 14.95 -6.67 2.16
C LYS A 279 14.59 -6.09 3.53
N ALA A 280 13.32 -6.16 3.92
CA ALA A 280 12.78 -5.40 5.05
C ALA A 280 13.53 -5.64 6.37
N TRP A 281 14.21 -6.78 6.52
CA TRP A 281 15.04 -7.09 7.67
C TRP A 281 16.24 -6.16 7.87
N THR A 282 16.76 -5.52 6.83
CA THR A 282 17.84 -4.52 6.93
C THR A 282 17.33 -3.13 7.27
N CYS A 283 16.04 -2.87 7.05
CA CYS A 283 15.43 -1.54 7.14
C CYS A 283 15.05 -1.13 8.57
N PHE A 284 15.12 -2.03 9.55
CA PHE A 284 14.74 -1.74 10.93
C PHE A 284 15.92 -1.87 11.89
N THR A 285 15.92 -1.05 12.94
CA THR A 285 16.83 -1.21 14.08
C THR A 285 16.49 -2.47 14.87
N ASP A 286 17.42 -2.91 15.71
CA ASP A 286 17.21 -4.07 16.57
C ASP A 286 16.13 -3.79 17.63
N ALA A 287 15.57 -4.86 18.22
CA ALA A 287 14.44 -4.72 19.14
C ALA A 287 14.82 -3.96 20.42
N ASP A 288 16.05 -4.16 20.85
CA ASP A 288 16.70 -3.65 22.05
C ASP A 288 17.52 -2.37 21.79
N ASP A 289 17.47 -1.83 20.56
CA ASP A 289 18.15 -0.58 20.23
C ASP A 289 17.61 0.57 21.10
N PRO A 290 18.47 1.22 21.92
CA PRO A 290 18.03 2.29 22.81
C PRO A 290 17.62 3.56 22.04
N VAL A 291 18.01 3.69 20.77
CA VAL A 291 17.68 4.85 19.94
C VAL A 291 16.24 4.72 19.44
N ASP A 292 15.45 5.78 19.67
CA ASP A 292 14.07 5.93 19.22
C ASP A 292 13.11 4.79 19.65
N GLY A 293 13.47 4.01 20.68
CA GLY A 293 12.62 2.97 21.28
C GLY A 293 12.65 1.60 20.60
N GLY A 294 13.66 1.33 19.76
CA GLY A 294 13.86 0.02 19.13
C GLY A 294 12.88 -0.32 17.99
N SER A 295 13.27 -1.25 17.12
CA SER A 295 12.47 -1.67 15.94
C SER A 295 11.98 -0.51 15.06
N ARG A 296 12.81 0.52 14.88
CA ARG A 296 12.50 1.75 14.15
C ARG A 296 12.99 1.72 12.72
N PHE A 297 12.29 2.42 11.84
CA PHE A 297 12.60 2.46 10.41
C PHE A 297 13.84 3.33 10.14
N LYS A 298 14.91 2.68 9.70
CA LYS A 298 16.20 3.30 9.36
C LYS A 298 16.07 4.24 8.13
N PRO A 299 16.87 5.33 8.08
CA PRO A 299 16.97 6.19 6.92
C PRO A 299 17.26 5.42 5.62
N SER A 300 16.37 5.54 4.64
CA SER A 300 16.47 4.88 3.34
C SER A 300 15.41 5.41 2.39
N SER A 301 15.59 5.19 1.08
CA SER A 301 14.57 5.48 0.07
C SER A 301 13.26 4.71 0.29
N ASN A 302 13.31 3.53 0.92
CA ASN A 302 12.12 2.78 1.33
C ASN A 302 11.32 3.56 2.40
N ARG A 303 12.01 4.23 3.32
CA ARG A 303 11.40 5.05 4.37
C ARG A 303 10.77 6.31 3.75
N ASP A 304 11.52 6.99 2.90
CA ASP A 304 11.05 8.22 2.24
C ASP A 304 9.80 7.94 1.40
N ARG A 305 9.78 6.82 0.66
CA ARG A 305 8.58 6.39 -0.07
C ARG A 305 7.37 6.13 0.84
N LEU A 306 7.58 5.57 2.03
CA LEU A 306 6.48 5.37 2.97
C LEU A 306 5.94 6.71 3.47
N VAL A 307 6.81 7.70 3.71
CA VAL A 307 6.43 9.07 4.08
C VAL A 307 5.56 9.69 2.97
N ASP A 308 6.02 9.65 1.73
CA ASP A 308 5.26 10.17 0.58
C ASP A 308 3.86 9.55 0.48
N CYS A 309 3.75 8.24 0.74
CA CYS A 309 2.47 7.53 0.71
C CYS A 309 1.52 8.01 1.81
N MET A 310 2.02 8.22 3.03
CA MET A 310 1.19 8.67 4.16
C MET A 310 0.79 10.14 4.03
N GLU A 311 1.69 10.96 3.50
CA GLU A 311 1.42 12.35 3.17
C GLU A 311 0.32 12.46 2.09
N GLU A 312 0.46 11.71 0.99
CA GLU A 312 -0.54 11.65 -0.08
C GLU A 312 -1.89 11.13 0.44
N PHE A 313 -1.87 10.07 1.26
CA PHE A 313 -3.07 9.52 1.88
C PHE A 313 -3.82 10.56 2.71
N ALA A 314 -3.11 11.31 3.56
CA ALA A 314 -3.72 12.37 4.35
C ALA A 314 -4.33 13.44 3.44
N LYS A 315 -3.59 13.94 2.43
CA LYS A 315 -4.08 14.94 1.49
C LYS A 315 -5.38 14.52 0.79
N TYR A 316 -5.44 13.29 0.25
CA TYR A 316 -6.65 12.81 -0.41
C TYR A 316 -7.83 12.69 0.54
N THR A 317 -7.59 12.20 1.76
CA THR A 317 -8.69 11.92 2.68
C THR A 317 -9.28 13.20 3.28
N TYR A 318 -8.45 14.19 3.61
CA TYR A 318 -8.92 15.50 4.04
C TYR A 318 -9.60 16.30 2.91
N ASN A 319 -9.20 16.08 1.64
CA ASN A 319 -9.85 16.74 0.50
C ASN A 319 -11.17 16.07 0.08
N GLU A 320 -11.31 14.75 0.19
CA GLU A 320 -12.58 14.05 -0.13
C GLU A 320 -13.68 14.33 0.89
N ALA A 321 -13.36 14.74 2.12
CA ALA A 321 -14.37 15.21 3.08
C ALA A 321 -15.17 16.45 2.61
N LYS A 322 -14.79 17.07 1.47
CA LYS A 322 -15.44 18.23 0.84
C LYS A 322 -16.37 17.89 -0.34
N LEU A 323 -16.48 16.64 -0.77
CA LEU A 323 -17.35 16.20 -1.87
C LEU A 323 -18.61 15.50 -1.36
#